data_AF-A0A4Q3WJM6-F1
#
_entry.id   AF-A0A4Q3WJM6-F1
#
_cell.length_a   1.000
_cell.length_b   1.000
_cell.length_c   1.000
_cell.angle_alpha   90.00
_cell.angle_beta   90.00
_cell.angle_gamma   90.00
#
_symmetry.space_group_name_H-M   'P 1'
#
loop_
_entity.id
_entity.type
_entity.pdbx_description
1 polymer ?
#
loop_
_entity_poly.entity_id
_entity_poly.type
_entity_poly.pdbx_seq_one_letter_code
_entity_poly.pdbx_strand_id
1 'polypeptide(L)'
;MRGRIFVAAMAALMVTVSTQSVFALTVRTLSGSAIGMPSTFERAASSPRSTFVQAGPDSELQSVFIASEVAPDRIETTRTLLGELKARRTGGAIVVDLPADVLFDFDKASLRPDAGPAIGKARSLLQSYPAARVAIAGHTDSMGSDAYNNDLSLRRARTVATALEASGERSFAIEGLGERRPLVSNTLSNGADDPEGRQKNRRVEIRITPTPPQAGN
;
A
#
# COMPACT_ATOMS: atom_id res chain seq x y z
N MET A 1 -25.48 -46.44 53.90
CA MET A 1 -26.54 -46.10 52.94
C MET A 1 -26.91 -44.64 53.13
N ARG A 2 -26.51 -43.74 52.22
CA ARG A 2 -26.85 -42.31 52.22
C ARG A 2 -27.30 -41.95 50.81
N GLY A 3 -28.54 -41.47 50.69
CA GLY A 3 -29.06 -40.86 49.47
C GLY A 3 -29.78 -39.57 49.84
N ARG A 4 -29.34 -38.44 49.26
CA ARG A 4 -30.09 -37.18 49.21
C ARG A 4 -29.85 -36.54 47.85
N ILE A 5 -30.97 -36.13 47.26
CA ILE A 5 -31.16 -35.51 45.95
C ILE A 5 -30.65 -34.06 45.96
N PHE A 6 -30.06 -33.59 44.86
CA PHE A 6 -30.04 -32.16 44.52
C PHE A 6 -30.28 -31.95 43.02
N VAL A 7 -31.28 -31.11 42.75
CA VAL A 7 -31.69 -30.57 41.45
C VAL A 7 -30.83 -29.33 41.16
N ALA A 8 -30.36 -29.18 39.91
CA ALA A 8 -29.67 -27.96 39.47
C ALA A 8 -30.40 -27.33 38.27
N ALA A 9 -30.61 -26.02 38.40
CA ALA A 9 -31.49 -25.17 37.60
C ALA A 9 -30.86 -24.69 36.29
N MET A 10 -31.71 -24.52 35.26
CA MET A 10 -31.41 -23.78 34.03
C MET A 10 -31.36 -22.27 34.29
N ALA A 11 -30.36 -21.58 33.74
CA ALA A 11 -30.33 -20.13 33.63
C ALA A 11 -30.39 -19.73 32.14
N ALA A 12 -31.44 -18.99 31.77
CA ALA A 12 -31.58 -18.33 30.47
C ALA A 12 -31.14 -16.87 30.62
N LEU A 13 -30.24 -16.39 29.76
CA LEU A 13 -29.78 -15.01 29.71
C LEU A 13 -30.48 -14.28 28.55
N MET A 14 -31.30 -13.28 28.88
CA MET A 14 -31.95 -12.39 27.92
C MET A 14 -30.95 -11.41 27.30
N VAL A 15 -31.04 -11.23 25.98
CA VAL A 15 -30.38 -10.13 25.24
C VAL A 15 -31.45 -9.08 24.91
N THR A 16 -31.31 -7.88 25.45
CA THR A 16 -32.15 -6.72 25.12
C THR A 16 -31.46 -5.84 24.07
N VAL A 17 -32.14 -5.57 22.97
CA VAL A 17 -31.71 -4.64 21.91
C VAL A 17 -32.34 -3.28 22.19
N SER A 18 -31.53 -2.24 22.38
CA SER A 18 -31.99 -0.86 22.60
C SER A 18 -31.79 -0.01 21.34
N THR A 19 -32.87 0.65 20.91
CA THR A 19 -33.07 1.45 19.70
C THR A 19 -32.22 2.73 19.64
N GLN A 20 -31.62 3.02 18.48
CA GLN A 20 -30.94 4.31 18.23
C GLN A 20 -31.96 5.42 17.90
N SER A 21 -31.81 6.59 18.52
CA SER A 21 -32.54 7.81 18.17
C SER A 21 -31.63 8.77 17.38
N VAL A 22 -32.11 9.21 16.23
CA VAL A 22 -31.46 10.17 15.32
C VAL A 22 -31.76 11.59 15.82
N PHE A 23 -30.75 12.46 15.96
CA PHE A 23 -30.99 13.89 16.19
C PHE A 23 -30.20 14.75 15.20
N ALA A 24 -30.95 15.62 14.52
CA ALA A 24 -30.50 16.54 13.48
C ALA A 24 -29.67 17.69 14.06
N LEU A 25 -28.63 18.11 13.32
CA LEU A 25 -27.76 19.23 13.66
C LEU A 25 -28.23 20.50 12.95
N THR A 26 -28.72 21.48 13.70
CA THR A 26 -28.98 22.84 13.20
C THR A 26 -27.79 23.72 13.53
N VAL A 27 -27.05 24.18 12.51
CA VAL A 27 -25.92 25.12 12.67
C VAL A 27 -26.46 26.55 12.63
N ARG A 28 -26.25 27.33 13.69
CA ARG A 28 -26.51 28.77 13.72
C ARG A 28 -25.17 29.49 13.82
N THR A 29 -24.76 30.16 12.75
CA THR A 29 -23.53 30.97 12.72
C THR A 29 -23.79 32.31 13.40
N LEU A 30 -22.96 32.68 14.38
CA LEU A 30 -22.87 34.05 14.87
C LEU A 30 -21.45 34.56 14.68
N SER A 31 -21.35 35.60 13.86
CA SER A 31 -20.20 36.47 13.62
C SER A 31 -20.06 37.48 14.77
N GLY A 32 -18.85 37.63 15.34
CA GLY A 32 -18.52 38.74 16.24
C GLY A 32 -17.30 38.47 17.12
N SER A 33 -16.27 39.32 16.99
CA SER A 33 -15.06 39.34 17.82
C SER A 33 -15.33 39.83 19.24
N ALA A 34 -14.78 39.16 20.26
CA ALA A 34 -14.75 39.66 21.64
C ALA A 34 -13.40 39.35 22.31
N ILE A 35 -12.66 40.42 22.61
CA ILE A 35 -11.41 40.47 23.38
C ILE A 35 -11.80 40.56 24.87
N GLY A 36 -11.19 39.70 25.70
CA GLY A 36 -11.10 39.88 27.17
C GLY A 36 -12.26 39.36 28.03
N MET A 37 -12.17 38.09 28.45
CA MET A 37 -12.82 37.56 29.67
C MET A 37 -11.91 36.46 30.27
N PRO A 38 -11.74 36.37 31.61
CA PRO A 38 -11.01 35.26 32.22
C PRO A 38 -11.79 33.96 32.06
N SER A 39 -11.09 32.92 31.62
CA SER A 39 -11.62 31.59 31.31
C SER A 39 -12.11 30.86 32.56
N THR A 40 -13.38 31.02 32.93
CA THR A 40 -14.07 30.07 33.82
C THR A 40 -14.83 29.07 32.96
N PHE A 41 -14.10 28.17 32.29
CA PHE A 41 -14.71 27.03 31.60
C PHE A 41 -14.85 25.89 32.60
N GLU A 42 -16.05 25.75 33.14
CA GLU A 42 -16.42 24.61 33.98
C GLU A 42 -16.40 23.34 33.11
N ARG A 43 -15.48 22.43 33.44
CA ARG A 43 -15.18 21.21 32.69
C ARG A 43 -16.36 20.24 32.81
N ALA A 44 -17.27 20.28 31.85
CA ALA A 44 -18.28 19.23 31.66
C ALA A 44 -17.57 17.88 31.39
N ALA A 45 -17.63 16.98 32.37
CA ALA A 45 -17.02 15.66 32.34
C ALA A 45 -17.86 14.68 31.51
N SER A 46 -17.93 14.85 30.18
CA SER A 46 -18.48 13.82 29.27
C SER A 46 -18.43 14.18 27.78
N SER A 47 -17.46 14.99 27.33
CA SER A 47 -17.19 15.02 25.88
C SER A 47 -16.45 13.73 25.49
N PRO A 48 -16.95 12.94 24.51
CA PRO A 48 -16.15 11.85 23.97
C PRO A 48 -14.87 12.48 23.43
N ARG A 49 -13.74 12.05 24.00
CA ARG A 49 -12.44 12.38 23.43
C ARG A 49 -12.42 11.78 22.04
N SER A 50 -12.54 12.62 21.03
CA SER A 50 -12.04 12.29 19.70
C SER A 50 -10.53 12.19 19.84
N THR A 51 -10.06 11.05 20.34
CA THR A 51 -8.65 10.69 20.26
C THR A 51 -8.38 10.53 18.77
N PHE A 52 -7.86 11.58 18.15
CA PHE A 52 -7.22 11.47 16.86
C PHE A 52 -5.99 10.61 17.13
N VAL A 53 -6.12 9.30 16.92
CA VAL A 53 -4.98 8.39 16.94
C VAL A 53 -4.08 8.86 15.82
N GLN A 54 -2.96 9.45 16.19
CA GLN A 54 -1.93 9.84 15.24
C GLN A 54 -1.54 8.59 14.47
N ALA A 55 -1.75 8.66 13.15
CA ALA A 55 -1.43 7.60 12.22
C ALA A 55 0.00 7.11 12.46
N GLY A 56 0.14 5.97 13.15
CA GLY A 56 1.43 5.28 13.27
C GLY A 56 1.86 4.74 11.91
N PRO A 57 3.07 4.19 11.77
CA PRO A 57 3.52 3.54 10.53
C PRO A 57 2.52 2.49 10.02
N ASP A 58 1.77 1.87 10.93
CA ASP A 58 0.70 0.92 10.60
C ASP A 58 -0.44 1.55 9.79
N SER A 59 -0.71 2.85 9.99
CA SER A 59 -1.79 3.56 9.27
C SER A 59 -1.44 3.84 7.81
N GLU A 60 -0.16 4.05 7.48
CA GLU A 60 0.29 4.15 6.09
C GLU A 60 0.12 2.81 5.38
N LEU A 61 0.50 1.70 6.02
CA LEU A 61 0.30 0.35 5.48
C LEU A 61 -1.18 -0.04 5.38
N GLN A 62 -2.02 0.37 6.35
CA GLN A 62 -3.48 0.19 6.29
C GLN A 62 -4.08 0.89 5.07
N SER A 63 -3.53 2.04 4.66
CA SER A 63 -4.00 2.76 3.48
C SER A 63 -3.65 2.05 2.17
N VAL A 64 -2.53 1.31 2.12
CA VAL A 64 -2.05 0.55 0.94
C VAL A 64 -2.73 -0.81 0.82
N PHE A 65 -3.02 -1.45 1.95
CA PHE A 65 -3.58 -2.79 2.01
C PHE A 65 -5.08 -2.83 1.67
N ILE A 66 -5.49 -3.76 0.81
CA ILE A 66 -6.91 -3.98 0.47
C ILE A 66 -7.36 -5.33 1.03
N ALA A 67 -7.87 -5.32 2.26
CA ALA A 67 -8.21 -6.53 3.00
C ALA A 67 -9.26 -7.43 2.32
N SER A 68 -10.22 -6.84 1.60
CA SER A 68 -11.30 -7.58 0.94
C SER A 68 -10.84 -8.46 -0.23
N GLU A 69 -9.63 -8.22 -0.75
CA GLU A 69 -9.06 -8.90 -1.91
C GLU A 69 -8.06 -10.00 -1.53
N VAL A 70 -7.62 -9.99 -0.27
CA VAL A 70 -6.56 -10.87 0.23
C VAL A 70 -7.18 -11.99 1.06
N ALA A 71 -6.80 -13.23 0.78
CA ALA A 71 -7.26 -14.38 1.55
C ALA A 71 -6.93 -14.21 3.05
N PRO A 72 -7.83 -14.59 3.99
CA PRO A 72 -7.65 -14.32 5.41
C PRO A 72 -6.33 -14.82 6.00
N ASP A 73 -5.84 -15.96 5.52
CA ASP A 73 -4.58 -16.59 5.91
C ASP A 73 -3.33 -15.83 5.41
N ARG A 74 -3.46 -15.02 4.35
CA ARG A 74 -2.36 -14.24 3.75
C ARG A 74 -2.28 -12.79 4.22
N ILE A 75 -3.24 -12.33 5.02
CA ILE A 75 -3.34 -10.92 5.43
C ILE A 75 -2.04 -10.42 6.07
N GLU A 76 -1.50 -11.15 7.04
CA GLU A 76 -0.32 -10.73 7.79
C GLU A 76 0.94 -10.76 6.91
N THR A 77 1.14 -11.84 6.17
CA THR A 77 2.24 -11.93 5.19
C THR A 77 2.19 -10.78 4.19
N THR A 78 1.00 -10.41 3.73
CA THR A 78 0.83 -9.32 2.76
C THR A 78 1.21 -7.98 3.38
N ARG A 79 0.79 -7.70 4.62
CA ARG A 79 1.21 -6.47 5.32
C ARG A 79 2.73 -6.37 5.46
N THR A 80 3.37 -7.46 5.89
CA THR A 80 4.83 -7.52 6.01
C THR A 80 5.50 -7.26 4.65
N LEU A 81 5.04 -7.93 3.59
CA LEU A 81 5.59 -7.74 2.24
C LEU A 81 5.42 -6.31 1.74
N LEU A 82 4.27 -5.67 1.98
CA LEU A 82 4.04 -4.27 1.60
C LEU A 82 5.01 -3.34 2.33
N GLY A 83 5.29 -3.57 3.61
CA GLY A 83 6.29 -2.82 4.36
C GLY A 83 7.72 -3.04 3.84
N GLU A 84 8.13 -4.29 3.66
CA GLU A 84 9.47 -4.63 3.19
C GLU A 84 9.76 -4.12 1.77
N LEU A 85 8.75 -4.16 0.90
CA LEU A 85 8.83 -3.66 -0.48
C LEU A 85 8.58 -2.15 -0.57
N LYS A 86 8.36 -1.46 0.56
CA LYS A 86 8.03 -0.03 0.61
C LYS A 86 6.90 0.34 -0.36
N ALA A 87 5.87 -0.52 -0.42
CA ALA A 87 4.78 -0.37 -1.34
C ALA A 87 4.00 0.92 -1.07
N ARG A 88 3.60 1.61 -2.13
CA ARG A 88 2.83 2.86 -2.07
C ARG A 88 1.49 2.69 -2.77
N ARG A 89 0.46 3.42 -2.32
CA ARG A 89 -0.83 3.44 -3.01
C ARG A 89 -0.91 4.64 -3.93
N THR A 90 -1.29 4.43 -5.18
CA THR A 90 -1.43 5.51 -6.17
C THR A 90 -2.60 5.19 -7.10
N GLY A 91 -3.63 6.05 -7.08
CA GLY A 91 -4.78 5.91 -7.99
C GLY A 91 -5.54 4.59 -7.86
N GLY A 92 -5.64 4.04 -6.64
CA GLY A 92 -6.28 2.73 -6.39
C GLY A 92 -5.40 1.51 -6.69
N ALA A 93 -4.21 1.71 -7.25
CA ALA A 93 -3.23 0.66 -7.44
C ALA A 93 -2.19 0.63 -6.31
N ILE A 94 -1.66 -0.55 -6.04
CA ILE A 94 -0.48 -0.76 -5.20
C ILE A 94 0.73 -0.70 -6.12
N VAL A 95 1.70 0.14 -5.80
CA VAL A 95 2.90 0.33 -6.60
C VAL A 95 4.12 -0.03 -5.77
N VAL A 96 5.00 -0.85 -6.35
CA VAL A 96 6.25 -1.28 -5.76
C VAL A 96 7.39 -0.89 -6.69
N ASP A 97 8.39 -0.19 -6.19
CA ASP A 97 9.61 0.11 -6.95
C ASP A 97 10.72 -0.86 -6.52
N LEU A 98 11.21 -1.67 -7.45
CA LEU A 98 12.40 -2.48 -7.24
C LEU A 98 13.62 -1.75 -7.80
N PRO A 99 14.61 -1.38 -6.97
CA PRO A 99 15.81 -0.69 -7.46
C PRO A 99 16.58 -1.53 -8.48
N ALA A 100 17.03 -0.91 -9.57
CA ALA A 100 17.74 -1.61 -10.64
C ALA A 100 19.06 -2.21 -10.14
N ASP A 101 19.76 -1.54 -9.22
CA ASP A 101 21.05 -1.98 -8.68
C ASP A 101 20.93 -3.28 -7.85
N VAL A 102 19.72 -3.60 -7.35
CA VAL A 102 19.42 -4.88 -6.67
C VAL A 102 19.12 -5.99 -7.68
N LEU A 103 18.61 -5.63 -8.86
CA LEU A 103 18.13 -6.60 -9.85
C LEU A 103 19.15 -6.91 -10.95
N PHE A 104 19.97 -5.94 -11.33
CA PHE A 104 20.78 -5.98 -12.55
C PHE A 104 22.19 -5.44 -12.28
N ASP A 105 23.17 -5.94 -13.04
CA ASP A 105 24.47 -5.26 -13.15
C ASP A 105 24.33 -3.98 -14.01
N PHE A 106 25.36 -3.14 -13.95
CA PHE A 106 25.50 -1.98 -14.82
C PHE A 106 25.35 -2.38 -16.29
N ASP A 107 24.52 -1.62 -17.03
CA ASP A 107 24.22 -1.87 -18.46
C ASP A 107 23.74 -3.30 -18.79
N LYS A 108 23.17 -4.02 -17.81
CA LYS A 108 22.57 -5.33 -18.05
C LYS A 108 21.07 -5.33 -17.84
N ALA A 109 20.41 -6.25 -18.55
CA ALA A 109 19.00 -6.59 -18.37
C ALA A 109 18.80 -8.04 -17.87
N SER A 110 19.87 -8.81 -17.68
CA SER A 110 19.83 -10.13 -17.06
C SER A 110 19.78 -9.99 -15.54
N LEU A 111 18.88 -10.72 -14.86
CA LEU A 111 18.81 -10.72 -13.41
C LEU A 111 20.12 -11.22 -12.80
N ARG A 112 20.56 -10.54 -11.75
CA ARG A 112 21.68 -11.00 -10.94
C ARG A 112 21.28 -12.24 -10.13
N PRO A 113 22.24 -13.11 -9.77
CA PRO A 113 21.95 -14.26 -8.90
C PRO A 113 21.41 -13.88 -7.52
N ASP A 114 21.80 -12.72 -7.00
CA ASP A 114 21.37 -12.17 -5.71
C ASP A 114 20.01 -11.43 -5.77
N ALA A 115 19.40 -11.28 -6.95
CA ALA A 115 18.09 -10.66 -7.11
C ALA A 115 16.93 -11.55 -6.63
N GLY A 116 17.19 -12.84 -6.39
CA GLY A 116 16.20 -13.86 -6.02
C GLY A 116 15.28 -13.46 -4.86
N PRO A 117 15.78 -12.95 -3.72
CA PRO A 117 14.94 -12.53 -2.60
C PRO A 117 13.98 -11.39 -2.95
N ALA A 118 14.42 -10.38 -3.71
CA ALA A 118 13.57 -9.25 -4.11
C ALA A 118 12.45 -9.71 -5.05
N ILE A 119 12.79 -10.54 -6.04
CA ILE A 119 11.81 -11.16 -6.95
C ILE A 119 10.86 -12.08 -6.18
N GLY A 120 11.35 -12.87 -5.23
CA GLY A 120 10.55 -13.76 -4.40
C GLY A 120 9.50 -13.02 -3.56
N LYS A 121 9.88 -11.88 -2.96
CA LYS A 121 8.94 -11.01 -2.22
C LYS A 121 7.86 -10.45 -3.14
N ALA A 122 8.25 -9.92 -4.32
CA ALA A 122 7.30 -9.43 -5.31
C ALA A 122 6.34 -10.53 -5.79
N ARG A 123 6.84 -11.75 -6.04
CA ARG A 123 6.01 -12.93 -6.37
C ARG A 123 5.01 -13.24 -5.27
N SER A 124 5.47 -13.30 -4.03
CA SER A 124 4.60 -13.59 -2.89
C SER A 124 3.51 -12.51 -2.71
N LEU A 125 3.85 -11.24 -2.98
CA LEU A 125 2.87 -10.17 -2.96
C LEU A 125 1.82 -10.34 -4.07
N LEU A 126 2.22 -10.73 -5.28
CA LEU A 126 1.30 -10.98 -6.39
C LEU A 126 0.32 -12.14 -6.11
N GLN A 127 0.77 -13.18 -5.41
CA GLN A 127 -0.08 -14.29 -4.99
C GLN A 127 -1.18 -13.87 -4.01
N SER A 128 -0.97 -12.80 -3.24
CA SER A 128 -2.02 -12.24 -2.37
C SER A 128 -3.12 -11.52 -3.15
N TYR A 129 -2.88 -11.19 -4.43
CA TYR A 129 -3.85 -10.51 -5.30
C TYR A 129 -4.02 -11.27 -6.63
N PRO A 130 -4.57 -12.49 -6.63
CA PRO A 130 -4.59 -13.39 -7.81
C PRO A 130 -5.48 -12.91 -8.97
N ALA A 131 -6.45 -12.03 -8.73
CA ALA A 131 -7.30 -11.44 -9.77
C ALA A 131 -6.86 -10.01 -10.22
N ALA A 132 -5.78 -9.47 -9.64
CA ALA A 132 -5.31 -8.13 -9.97
C ALA A 132 -4.67 -8.06 -11.36
N ARG A 133 -4.88 -6.93 -12.04
CA ARG A 133 -4.12 -6.59 -13.25
C ARG A 133 -2.74 -6.10 -12.83
N VAL A 134 -1.69 -6.48 -13.56
CA VAL A 134 -0.32 -6.06 -13.24
C VAL A 134 0.34 -5.41 -14.44
N ALA A 135 0.91 -4.24 -14.22
CA ALA A 135 1.79 -3.57 -15.15
C ALA A 135 3.21 -3.49 -14.58
N ILE A 136 4.21 -3.70 -15.43
CA ILE A 136 5.63 -3.64 -15.10
C ILE A 136 6.27 -2.60 -16.01
N ALA A 137 6.79 -1.54 -15.42
CA ALA A 137 7.44 -0.46 -16.15
C ALA A 137 8.91 -0.36 -15.75
N GLY A 138 9.80 -0.38 -16.74
CA GLY A 138 11.22 -0.12 -16.53
C GLY A 138 11.51 1.37 -16.58
N HIS A 139 12.40 1.84 -15.73
CA HIS A 139 12.90 3.22 -15.73
C HIS A 139 14.43 3.25 -15.70
N THR A 140 15.00 4.27 -16.32
CA THR A 140 16.43 4.60 -16.26
C THR A 140 16.63 5.93 -15.55
N ASP A 141 17.89 6.29 -15.31
CA ASP A 141 18.24 7.68 -15.07
C ASP A 141 18.38 8.45 -16.39
N SER A 142 18.72 9.74 -16.29
CA SER A 142 18.90 10.65 -17.42
C SER A 142 20.25 10.51 -18.15
N MET A 143 21.03 9.46 -17.87
CA MET A 143 22.31 9.26 -18.53
C MET A 143 22.11 8.39 -19.78
N GLY A 144 22.72 8.80 -20.89
CA GLY A 144 22.62 8.08 -22.16
C GLY A 144 21.62 8.72 -23.14
N SER A 145 21.35 8.02 -24.25
CA SER A 145 20.36 8.49 -25.23
C SER A 145 18.98 7.94 -24.91
N ASP A 146 17.94 8.71 -25.23
CA ASP A 146 16.54 8.29 -25.06
C ASP A 146 16.26 6.92 -25.70
N ALA A 147 16.73 6.70 -26.92
CA ALA A 147 16.51 5.44 -27.65
C ALA A 147 17.09 4.24 -26.89
N TYR A 148 18.31 4.40 -26.38
CA TYR A 148 18.97 3.37 -25.59
C TYR A 148 18.28 3.16 -24.24
N ASN A 149 17.91 4.23 -23.54
CA ASN A 149 17.22 4.18 -22.25
C ASN A 149 15.85 3.50 -22.36
N ASN A 150 15.14 3.72 -23.46
CA ASN A 150 13.86 3.08 -23.76
C ASN A 150 14.00 1.58 -23.98
N ASP A 151 14.99 1.18 -24.77
CA ASP A 151 15.24 -0.23 -25.06
C ASP A 151 15.75 -0.97 -23.80
N LEU A 152 16.70 -0.40 -23.05
CA LEU A 152 17.22 -0.99 -21.82
C LEU A 152 16.12 -1.15 -20.76
N SER A 153 15.31 -0.12 -20.53
CA SER A 153 14.21 -0.19 -19.57
C SER A 153 13.16 -1.23 -19.97
N LEU A 154 12.81 -1.33 -21.26
CA LEU A 154 11.87 -2.32 -21.76
C LEU A 154 12.40 -3.74 -21.57
N ARG A 155 13.68 -4.00 -21.89
CA ARG A 155 14.29 -5.32 -21.67
C ARG A 155 14.29 -5.71 -20.20
N ARG A 156 14.65 -4.80 -19.29
CA ARG A 156 14.61 -5.03 -17.84
C ARG A 156 13.20 -5.36 -17.36
N ALA A 157 12.19 -4.61 -17.82
CA ALA A 157 10.80 -4.87 -17.48
C ALA A 157 10.35 -6.27 -17.95
N ARG A 158 10.74 -6.68 -19.17
CA ARG A 158 10.48 -8.03 -19.68
C ARG A 158 11.15 -9.12 -18.84
N THR A 159 12.42 -8.95 -18.48
CA THR A 159 13.12 -9.93 -17.64
C THR A 159 12.43 -10.11 -16.29
N VAL A 160 11.99 -9.01 -15.66
CA VAL A 160 11.23 -9.10 -14.41
C VAL A 160 9.90 -9.80 -14.63
N ALA A 161 9.16 -9.46 -15.70
CA ALA A 161 7.91 -10.13 -16.04
C ALA A 161 8.08 -11.65 -16.16
N THR A 162 9.07 -12.11 -16.92
CA THR A 162 9.39 -13.55 -17.08
C THR A 162 9.73 -14.21 -15.74
N ALA A 163 10.48 -13.54 -14.87
CA ALA A 163 10.83 -14.08 -13.55
C ALA A 163 9.63 -14.16 -12.59
N LEU A 164 8.64 -13.29 -12.76
CA LEU A 164 7.37 -13.31 -12.03
C LEU A 164 6.37 -14.32 -12.61
N GLU A 165 6.34 -14.50 -13.94
CA GLU A 165 5.51 -15.47 -14.68
C GLU A 165 5.73 -16.92 -14.23
N ALA A 166 6.96 -17.27 -13.82
CA ALA A 166 7.28 -18.58 -13.24
C ALA A 166 6.54 -18.89 -11.91
N SER A 167 5.57 -18.07 -11.49
CA SER A 167 4.69 -18.28 -10.34
C SER A 167 3.22 -18.53 -10.68
N GLY A 168 2.82 -18.43 -11.95
CA GLY A 168 1.45 -18.72 -12.40
C GLY A 168 1.12 -18.13 -13.78
N GLU A 169 -0.04 -18.48 -14.31
CA GLU A 169 -0.56 -17.99 -15.59
C GLU A 169 -1.22 -16.61 -15.41
N ARG A 170 -0.41 -15.54 -15.36
CA ARG A 170 -0.89 -14.15 -15.43
C ARG A 170 -0.22 -13.44 -16.59
N SER A 171 -1.01 -12.65 -17.33
CA SER A 171 -0.46 -11.69 -18.29
C SER A 171 -0.03 -10.39 -17.61
N PHE A 172 1.15 -9.89 -17.99
CA PHE A 172 1.68 -8.61 -17.56
C PHE A 172 1.58 -7.57 -18.69
N ALA A 173 1.16 -6.34 -18.36
CA ALA A 173 1.39 -5.20 -19.24
C ALA A 173 2.83 -4.72 -19.04
N ILE A 174 3.64 -4.64 -20.11
CA ILE A 174 5.08 -4.36 -19.99
C ILE A 174 5.42 -3.10 -20.78
N GLU A 175 6.09 -2.15 -20.12
CA GLU A 175 6.47 -0.88 -20.72
C GLU A 175 7.93 -0.49 -20.40
N GLY A 176 8.60 0.13 -21.37
CA GLY A 176 9.90 0.78 -21.18
C GLY A 176 9.71 2.30 -21.15
N LEU A 177 9.84 2.90 -19.97
CA LEU A 177 9.62 4.33 -19.79
C LEU A 177 10.90 5.17 -19.93
N GLY A 178 12.08 4.52 -19.97
CA GLY A 178 13.37 5.20 -19.97
C GLY A 178 13.43 6.24 -18.85
N GLU A 179 13.87 7.45 -19.18
CA GLU A 179 13.94 8.58 -18.25
C GLU A 179 12.68 9.45 -18.20
N ARG A 180 11.63 9.14 -19.02
CA ARG A 180 10.47 10.03 -19.22
C ARG A 180 9.60 10.26 -17.98
N ARG A 181 9.71 9.39 -16.98
CA ARG A 181 8.90 9.41 -15.76
C ARG A 181 9.81 9.28 -14.54
N PRO A 182 10.62 10.32 -14.24
CA PRO A 182 11.47 10.32 -13.07
C PRO A 182 10.61 10.37 -11.81
N LEU A 183 10.99 9.60 -10.79
CA LEU A 183 10.38 9.65 -9.46
C LEU A 183 10.82 10.90 -8.71
N VAL A 184 12.08 11.27 -8.87
CA VAL A 184 12.72 12.45 -8.29
C VAL A 184 13.58 13.16 -9.33
N SER A 185 13.93 14.43 -9.11
CA SER A 185 14.83 15.15 -10.01
C SER A 185 16.17 14.41 -10.17
N ASN A 186 16.73 14.39 -11.38
CA ASN A 186 18.10 13.91 -11.64
C ASN A 186 19.16 14.99 -11.35
N THR A 187 18.72 16.21 -11.03
CA THR A 187 19.58 17.37 -10.74
C THR A 187 19.22 18.03 -9.42
N LEU A 188 20.23 18.56 -8.75
CA LEU A 188 20.11 19.42 -7.57
C LEU A 188 19.45 20.76 -7.92
N SER A 189 19.04 21.52 -6.91
CA SER A 189 18.38 22.83 -7.09
C SER A 189 19.24 23.88 -7.79
N ASN A 190 20.57 23.73 -7.76
CA ASN A 190 21.53 24.56 -8.48
C ASN A 190 21.80 24.09 -9.92
N GLY A 191 21.07 23.08 -10.40
CA GLY A 191 21.23 22.49 -11.74
C GLY A 191 22.39 21.49 -11.86
N ALA A 192 23.15 21.25 -10.79
CA ALA A 192 24.20 20.24 -10.80
C ALA A 192 23.61 18.82 -10.78
N ASP A 193 24.42 17.86 -11.19
CA ASP A 193 24.10 16.44 -11.21
C ASP A 193 23.74 15.91 -9.80
N ASP A 194 22.66 15.13 -9.68
CA ASP A 194 22.24 14.46 -8.42
C ASP A 194 22.32 12.93 -8.54
N PRO A 195 23.43 12.30 -8.09
CA PRO A 195 23.61 10.85 -8.14
C PRO A 195 22.56 10.07 -7.34
N GLU A 196 22.09 10.60 -6.22
CA GLU A 196 21.07 9.93 -5.40
C GLU A 196 19.72 9.95 -6.11
N GLY A 197 19.37 11.08 -6.74
CA GLY A 197 18.19 11.23 -7.56
C GLY A 197 18.17 10.23 -8.72
N ARG A 198 19.29 10.14 -9.44
CA ARG A 198 19.46 9.14 -10.53
C ARG A 198 19.30 7.72 -10.03
N GLN A 199 19.90 7.37 -8.91
CA GLN A 199 19.78 6.03 -8.34
C GLN A 199 18.34 5.66 -8.01
N LYS A 200 17.57 6.60 -7.44
CA LYS A 200 16.14 6.40 -7.17
C LYS A 200 15.32 6.23 -8.46
N ASN A 201 15.74 6.86 -9.56
CA ASN A 201 15.06 6.75 -10.84
C ASN A 201 15.33 5.42 -11.57
N ARG A 202 16.53 4.83 -11.39
CA ARG A 202 16.86 3.49 -11.89
C ARG A 202 16.08 2.40 -11.13
N ARG A 203 14.88 2.07 -11.62
CA ARG A 203 13.99 1.10 -10.98
C ARG A 203 13.11 0.35 -11.97
N VAL A 204 12.53 -0.74 -11.51
CA VAL A 204 11.39 -1.40 -12.15
C VAL A 204 10.17 -1.18 -11.27
N GLU A 205 9.17 -0.48 -11.79
CA GLU A 205 7.90 -0.23 -11.13
C GLU A 205 6.94 -1.39 -11.42
N ILE A 206 6.38 -2.00 -10.38
CA ILE A 206 5.31 -3.00 -10.46
C ILE A 206 4.03 -2.34 -9.95
N ARG A 207 3.06 -2.13 -10.83
CA ARG A 207 1.74 -1.60 -10.50
C ARG A 207 0.73 -2.74 -10.48
N ILE A 208 0.19 -3.01 -9.30
CA ILE A 208 -0.85 -4.02 -9.05
C ILE A 208 -2.16 -3.25 -8.90
N THR A 209 -3.10 -3.48 -9.80
CA THR A 209 -4.44 -2.91 -9.74
C THR A 209 -5.42 -4.00 -9.34
N PRO A 210 -5.83 -4.07 -8.06
CA PRO A 210 -6.84 -5.00 -7.61
C PRO A 210 -8.14 -4.78 -8.39
N THR A 211 -8.72 -5.85 -8.89
CA THR A 211 -10.03 -5.80 -9.55
C THR A 211 -11.06 -5.99 -8.43
N PRO A 212 -11.92 -4.99 -8.12
CA PRO A 212 -12.97 -5.18 -7.12
C PRO A 212 -13.78 -6.43 -7.45
N PRO A 213 -14.29 -7.17 -6.45
CA PRO A 213 -15.22 -8.26 -6.74
C PRO A 213 -16.40 -7.62 -7.45
N GLN A 214 -16.71 -8.06 -8.66
CA GLN A 214 -17.90 -7.59 -9.35
C GLN A 214 -19.09 -7.95 -8.46
N ALA A 215 -19.79 -6.94 -7.95
CA ALA A 215 -21.07 -7.15 -7.30
C ALA A 215 -21.97 -7.81 -8.36
N GLY A 216 -22.30 -9.08 -8.15
CA GLY A 216 -23.19 -9.80 -9.05
C GLY A 216 -24.52 -9.05 -9.17
N ASN A 217 -24.97 -8.86 -10.41
CA ASN A 217 -26.35 -8.44 -10.71
C ASN A 217 -27.35 -9.52 -10.31
#